data_AF-A0A3N5N4Q7-F1
#
_entry.id   AF-A0A3N5N4Q7-F1
#
_cell.length_a   1.000
_cell.length_b   1.000
_cell.length_c   1.000
_cell.angle_alpha   90.00
_cell.angle_beta   90.00
_cell.angle_gamma   90.00
#
_symmetry.space_group_name_H-M   'P 1'
#
loop_
_entity.id
_entity.type
_entity.pdbx_description
1 polymer ?
#
loop_
_entity_poly.entity_id
_entity_poly.type
_entity_poly.pdbx_seq_one_letter_code
_entity_poly.pdbx_strand_id
1 'polypeptide(L)'
;MSVVAAMFLAAGDCSPGRASDLPPAGRSLFDHLTSRRIDERIEQRVPYPFQALLAELETRAGTDRLGRPGVAAVLIPLGRSLQRNASPGDYFAHPRIVAAITGEVAAVTRAAPLLRDRIFLGFQDETGIVEVISYNERAGRFEFQVVTDYRRGATPKVFYARRAVCTTCHHGAAPIFSRPSWDETNANPAVARALGVHAKSFHGVPVARGVDVPNAIDDAVARANRIALMQTIWRDGCARVAAPNDPALCRAEALLAALRLRLTERLGRSVSEPAAADQLRILAAAWQATWPDGLPEPDPNIPNRDPFFGGAQQLGITAARLPYAADEIPPALDPMANRPPVAVWRADAAGIDRFVRTLAEMLAASDIAQLARGLASRRAASAPARPARLAGSEAFPANDHYDFDRLQHALAALAADSRAGRSDVLGNAAFQRTPTLQALFTHLGLPADSVCCDFDERAWPPARLEHDGIENPAARSTPLEPFYEHCGVCHAGPSESPPGFLFGSAASVERNLSRCAARIRYRLAMWRVAEGARAKVPMPPPVFVPSWNHAPPHDALDRMVRYVDARLDAATRERLLTLRYETLPACRESGGSIRRSARP
;
A
#
# COMPACT_ATOMS: atom_id res chain seq x y z
N MET A 1 -38.19 45.83 10.28
CA MET A 1 -38.46 44.62 9.46
C MET A 1 -37.47 44.64 8.31
N SER A 2 -36.56 43.71 8.00
CA SER A 2 -36.04 42.41 8.50
C SER A 2 -34.76 42.19 7.65
N VAL A 3 -33.55 41.92 8.16
CA VAL A 3 -32.92 40.63 8.58
C VAL A 3 -33.21 39.43 7.65
N VAL A 4 -32.16 38.63 7.34
CA VAL A 4 -32.12 37.31 6.65
C VAL A 4 -31.95 37.41 5.10
N ALA A 5 -31.00 36.78 4.38
CA ALA A 5 -29.95 35.80 4.66
C ALA A 5 -28.83 35.87 3.61
N ALA A 6 -27.58 35.80 4.09
CA ALA A 6 -26.45 35.22 3.38
C ALA A 6 -26.24 33.80 3.95
N MET A 7 -26.55 32.74 3.21
CA MET A 7 -26.17 31.35 3.50
C MET A 7 -26.74 30.40 2.42
N PHE A 8 -25.88 29.95 1.50
CA PHE A 8 -26.00 28.65 0.81
C PHE A 8 -24.56 28.17 0.61
N LEU A 9 -23.96 27.54 1.63
CA LEU A 9 -23.81 26.10 1.74
C LEU A 9 -23.18 25.47 0.49
N ALA A 10 -21.84 25.37 0.55
CA ALA A 10 -21.08 24.34 -0.14
C ALA A 10 -21.59 22.97 0.33
N ALA A 11 -22.45 22.35 -0.48
CA ALA A 11 -22.76 20.94 -0.35
C ALA A 11 -21.49 20.17 -0.73
N GLY A 12 -20.89 19.51 0.26
CA GLY A 12 -19.81 18.56 0.06
C GLY A 12 -20.29 17.42 -0.83
N ASP A 13 -19.59 17.23 -1.95
CA ASP A 13 -19.81 16.15 -2.88
C ASP A 13 -19.33 14.84 -2.23
N CYS A 14 -20.22 14.20 -1.46
CA CYS A 14 -20.08 12.83 -0.97
C CYS A 14 -20.51 11.85 -2.08
N SER A 15 -19.78 11.87 -3.19
CA SER A 15 -19.82 10.80 -4.18
C SER A 15 -18.68 9.82 -3.88
N PRO A 16 -18.93 8.55 -3.51
CA PRO A 16 -17.88 7.53 -3.44
C PRO A 16 -17.49 7.12 -4.86
N GLY A 17 -16.80 8.01 -5.58
CA GLY A 17 -16.47 7.84 -7.00
C GLY A 17 -15.21 8.65 -7.36
N ARG A 18 -14.12 7.93 -7.70
CA ARG A 18 -12.78 8.43 -8.05
C ARG A 18 -12.08 9.21 -6.94
N ALA A 19 -11.47 8.48 -5.99
CA ALA A 19 -10.30 9.05 -5.31
C ALA A 19 -9.29 9.48 -6.39
N SER A 20 -8.90 10.76 -6.40
CA SER A 20 -7.93 11.31 -7.37
C SER A 20 -6.71 10.39 -7.49
N ASP A 21 -6.32 10.08 -8.73
CA ASP A 21 -5.12 9.27 -9.03
C ASP A 21 -3.86 9.95 -8.48
N LEU A 22 -3.81 11.29 -8.54
CA LEU A 22 -2.76 12.09 -7.92
C LEU A 22 -3.08 12.37 -6.44
N PRO A 23 -2.05 12.59 -5.59
CA PRO A 23 -2.24 13.00 -4.21
C PRO A 23 -3.10 14.27 -4.12
N PRO A 24 -4.15 14.29 -3.28
CA PRO A 24 -4.94 15.51 -3.04
C PRO A 24 -4.18 16.54 -2.19
N ALA A 25 -3.17 16.10 -1.43
CA ALA A 25 -2.28 16.92 -0.62
C ALA A 25 -0.97 16.17 -0.36
N GLY A 26 0.13 16.88 -0.13
CA GLY A 26 1.42 16.28 0.22
C GLY A 26 2.04 15.43 -0.89
N ARG A 27 3.06 14.66 -0.48
CA ARG A 27 3.78 13.70 -1.32
C ARG A 27 3.97 12.39 -0.57
N SER A 28 4.25 11.34 -1.34
CA SER A 28 4.63 10.06 -0.77
C SER A 28 5.97 10.17 -0.03
N LEU A 29 6.19 9.35 1.00
CA LEU A 29 7.49 9.22 1.65
C LEU A 29 8.61 8.87 0.65
N PHE A 30 8.32 8.06 -0.38
CA PHE A 30 9.31 7.75 -1.43
C PHE A 30 9.78 8.99 -2.18
N ASP A 31 8.88 9.93 -2.51
CA ASP A 31 9.27 11.22 -3.10
C ASP A 31 10.22 11.98 -2.17
N HIS A 32 9.89 12.06 -0.88
CA HIS A 32 10.73 12.73 0.12
C HIS A 32 12.11 12.08 0.24
N LEU A 33 12.19 10.75 0.19
CA LEU A 33 13.44 10.01 0.33
C LEU A 33 14.33 10.06 -0.92
N THR A 34 13.72 10.21 -2.10
CA THR A 34 14.42 10.20 -3.38
C THR A 34 14.56 11.60 -3.97
N SER A 35 14.29 12.65 -3.20
CA SER A 35 14.46 14.02 -3.66
C SER A 35 15.56 14.74 -2.89
N ARG A 36 16.26 15.63 -3.59
CA ARG A 36 17.28 16.51 -3.01
C ARG A 36 16.95 17.94 -3.36
N ARG A 37 17.15 18.84 -2.39
CA ARG A 37 17.14 20.27 -2.65
C ARG A 37 18.47 20.64 -3.30
N ILE A 38 18.41 21.18 -4.50
CA ILE A 38 19.55 21.74 -5.24
C ILE A 38 19.13 23.16 -5.58
N ASP A 39 19.85 24.12 -4.99
CA ASP A 39 19.45 25.53 -4.95
C ASP A 39 18.02 25.70 -4.38
N GLU A 40 17.14 26.41 -5.08
CA GLU A 40 15.74 26.62 -4.69
C GLU A 40 14.79 25.54 -5.23
N ARG A 41 15.30 24.51 -5.93
CA ARG A 41 14.48 23.49 -6.59
C ARG A 41 14.65 22.12 -5.94
N ILE A 42 13.59 21.32 -6.02
CA ILE A 42 13.61 19.93 -5.59
C ILE A 42 13.78 19.05 -6.82
N GLU A 43 14.88 18.31 -6.88
CA GLU A 43 15.15 17.35 -7.95
C GLU A 43 15.02 15.92 -7.42
N GLN A 44 14.28 15.09 -8.15
CA GLN A 44 14.12 13.68 -7.83
C GLN A 44 15.27 12.86 -8.42
N ARG A 45 16.00 12.17 -7.55
CA ARG A 45 17.15 11.30 -7.84
C ARG A 45 16.96 9.96 -7.15
N VAL A 46 16.42 9.00 -7.87
CA VAL A 46 16.32 7.61 -7.40
C VAL A 46 17.69 6.94 -7.52
N PRO A 47 18.26 6.37 -6.44
CA PRO A 47 19.51 5.65 -6.51
C PRO A 47 19.46 4.48 -7.50
N TYR A 48 20.54 4.28 -8.24
CA TYR A 48 20.73 3.18 -9.20
C TYR A 48 22.14 2.61 -9.03
N PRO A 49 22.35 1.27 -9.11
CA PRO A 49 21.36 0.21 -9.38
C PRO A 49 20.45 -0.10 -8.17
N PHE A 50 19.52 -1.06 -8.31
CA PHE A 50 18.54 -1.40 -7.25
C PHE A 50 19.17 -1.68 -5.88
N GLN A 51 20.35 -2.30 -5.87
CA GLN A 51 21.12 -2.52 -4.65
C GLN A 51 21.48 -1.21 -3.92
N ALA A 52 21.78 -0.12 -4.65
CA ALA A 52 22.06 1.18 -4.07
C ALA A 52 20.81 1.82 -3.45
N LEU A 53 19.64 1.61 -4.07
CA LEU A 53 18.37 2.04 -3.49
C LEU A 53 18.07 1.28 -2.20
N LEU A 54 18.24 -0.05 -2.18
CA LEU A 54 18.06 -0.84 -0.96
C LEU A 54 19.05 -0.42 0.14
N ALA A 55 20.32 -0.19 -0.20
CA ALA A 55 21.32 0.27 0.76
C ALA A 55 20.96 1.64 1.36
N GLU A 56 20.50 2.60 0.55
CA GLU A 56 20.05 3.91 1.05
C GLU A 56 18.86 3.78 1.99
N LEU A 57 17.87 2.93 1.66
CA LEU A 57 16.74 2.65 2.55
C LEU A 57 17.17 1.98 3.85
N GLU A 58 18.10 1.03 3.79
CA GLU A 58 18.63 0.34 4.98
C GLU A 58 19.24 1.32 5.98
N THR A 59 19.98 2.34 5.52
CA THR A 59 20.54 3.38 6.40
C THR A 59 19.50 4.15 7.21
N ARG A 60 18.25 4.15 6.74
CA ARG A 60 17.10 4.84 7.35
C ARG A 60 16.11 3.89 8.02
N ALA A 61 16.26 2.59 7.80
CA ALA A 61 15.34 1.56 8.30
C ALA A 61 15.74 1.05 9.69
N GLY A 62 17.02 1.13 10.08
CA GLY A 62 17.46 0.64 11.39
C GLY A 62 17.26 -0.87 11.52
N THR A 63 16.65 -1.32 12.62
CA THR A 63 16.40 -2.76 12.84
C THR A 63 14.94 -3.03 13.15
N ASP A 64 14.47 -4.23 12.84
CA ASP A 64 13.15 -4.68 13.25
C ASP A 64 13.07 -5.06 14.75
N ARG A 65 11.89 -5.51 15.19
CA ARG A 65 11.64 -5.89 16.59
C ARG A 65 12.49 -7.08 17.07
N LEU A 66 13.04 -7.88 16.16
CA LEU A 66 13.91 -9.01 16.46
C LEU A 66 15.40 -8.65 16.31
N GLY A 67 15.73 -7.39 16.03
CA GLY A 67 17.10 -6.92 15.81
C GLY A 67 17.67 -7.25 14.44
N ARG A 68 16.82 -7.65 13.48
CA ARG A 68 17.24 -7.94 12.09
C ARG A 68 17.34 -6.65 11.27
N PRO A 69 18.02 -6.67 10.10
CA PRO A 69 18.03 -5.54 9.16
C PRO A 69 16.63 -4.97 8.89
N GLY A 70 16.55 -3.66 8.72
CA GLY A 70 15.30 -2.93 8.64
C GLY A 70 14.61 -3.02 7.27
N VAL A 71 15.32 -3.42 6.22
CA VAL A 71 14.74 -3.74 4.91
C VAL A 71 14.66 -5.26 4.75
N ALA A 72 13.43 -5.77 4.71
CA ALA A 72 13.14 -7.15 4.36
C ALA A 72 12.96 -7.26 2.84
N ALA A 73 13.64 -8.21 2.20
CA ALA A 73 13.53 -8.41 0.75
C ALA A 73 13.52 -9.90 0.38
N VAL A 74 12.69 -10.25 -0.62
CA VAL A 74 12.52 -11.61 -1.15
C VAL A 74 12.60 -11.62 -2.68
N LEU A 75 12.92 -12.79 -3.24
CA LEU A 75 12.96 -13.05 -4.68
C LEU A 75 11.74 -13.87 -5.08
N ILE A 76 11.03 -13.44 -6.13
CA ILE A 76 9.81 -14.05 -6.65
C ILE A 76 9.95 -14.27 -8.17
N PRO A 77 10.37 -15.47 -8.60
CA PRO A 77 10.49 -15.80 -10.03
C PRO A 77 9.15 -15.75 -10.77
N LEU A 78 8.12 -16.36 -10.18
CA LEU A 78 6.79 -16.50 -10.76
C LEU A 78 5.77 -15.68 -9.98
N GLY A 79 5.87 -14.35 -10.06
CA GLY A 79 4.98 -13.46 -9.35
C GLY A 79 3.58 -13.33 -9.95
N ARG A 80 2.69 -12.63 -9.25
CA ARG A 80 1.31 -12.32 -9.69
C ARG A 80 1.07 -10.83 -9.99
N SER A 81 2.15 -10.06 -10.02
CA SER A 81 2.14 -8.63 -10.32
C SER A 81 1.75 -8.31 -11.77
N LEU A 82 1.61 -7.02 -12.09
CA LEU A 82 1.45 -6.56 -13.47
C LEU A 82 2.62 -7.01 -14.37
N GLN A 83 3.84 -7.05 -13.83
CA GLN A 83 5.06 -7.46 -14.53
C GLN A 83 5.31 -8.99 -14.52
N ARG A 84 4.30 -9.82 -14.20
CA ARG A 84 4.48 -11.29 -14.08
C ARG A 84 4.97 -11.98 -15.35
N ASN A 85 4.75 -11.38 -16.51
CA ASN A 85 5.14 -11.93 -17.82
C ASN A 85 6.39 -11.26 -18.40
N ALA A 86 7.18 -10.55 -17.58
CA ALA A 86 8.37 -9.82 -18.03
C ALA A 86 9.48 -10.74 -18.57
N SER A 87 9.60 -11.95 -18.04
CA SER A 87 10.74 -12.85 -18.31
C SER A 87 10.29 -14.25 -18.75
N PRO A 88 9.45 -14.37 -19.81
CA PRO A 88 8.85 -15.63 -20.19
C PRO A 88 9.92 -16.67 -20.56
N GLY A 89 9.96 -17.75 -19.79
CA GLY A 89 10.93 -18.85 -19.97
C GLY A 89 12.21 -18.73 -19.14
N ASP A 90 12.54 -17.54 -18.63
CA ASP A 90 13.79 -17.25 -17.90
C ASP A 90 13.54 -16.65 -16.49
N TYR A 91 12.37 -16.91 -15.91
CA TYR A 91 11.91 -16.36 -14.62
C TYR A 91 12.88 -16.53 -13.43
N PHE A 92 13.68 -17.59 -13.40
CA PHE A 92 14.67 -17.82 -12.33
C PHE A 92 16.01 -17.11 -12.57
N ALA A 93 16.29 -16.73 -13.82
CA ALA A 93 17.44 -15.87 -14.15
C ALA A 93 17.12 -14.39 -13.88
N HIS A 94 15.84 -14.04 -13.91
CA HIS A 94 15.32 -12.68 -13.77
C HIS A 94 14.16 -12.62 -12.75
N PRO A 95 14.40 -12.98 -11.47
CA PRO A 95 13.36 -12.98 -10.46
C PRO A 95 12.97 -11.55 -10.07
N ARG A 96 11.67 -11.32 -9.90
CA ARG A 96 11.19 -10.07 -9.33
C ARG A 96 11.65 -9.95 -7.88
N ILE A 97 12.09 -8.76 -7.49
CA ILE A 97 12.45 -8.46 -6.10
C ILE A 97 11.29 -7.73 -5.44
N VAL A 98 10.89 -8.18 -4.26
CA VAL A 98 9.94 -7.45 -3.40
C VAL A 98 10.66 -7.06 -2.12
N ALA A 99 10.56 -5.79 -1.74
CA ALA A 99 11.13 -5.28 -0.50
C ALA A 99 10.13 -4.45 0.30
N ALA A 100 10.27 -4.47 1.62
CA ALA A 100 9.49 -3.66 2.55
C ALA A 100 10.39 -3.14 3.68
N ILE A 101 10.05 -1.96 4.19
CA ILE A 101 10.71 -1.42 5.38
C ILE A 101 9.98 -1.94 6.62
N THR A 102 10.63 -2.85 7.35
CA THR A 102 10.10 -3.54 8.55
C THR A 102 10.76 -3.06 9.84
N GLY A 103 11.90 -2.38 9.72
CA GLY A 103 12.65 -1.82 10.84
C GLY A 103 12.31 -0.39 11.21
N GLU A 104 12.86 0.02 12.34
CA GLU A 104 12.89 1.42 12.76
C GLU A 104 14.27 1.78 13.35
N VAL A 105 14.70 3.04 13.19
CA VAL A 105 15.95 3.53 13.79
C VAL A 105 15.74 3.81 15.29
N ALA A 106 16.52 3.14 16.14
CA ALA A 106 16.42 3.29 17.60
C ALA A 106 16.99 4.62 18.13
N ALA A 107 17.97 5.21 17.43
CA ALA A 107 18.67 6.42 17.85
C ALA A 107 18.26 7.64 16.99
N VAL A 108 18.06 8.78 17.65
CA VAL A 108 17.74 10.06 17.02
C VAL A 108 18.97 10.58 16.28
N THR A 109 18.95 10.55 14.96
CA THR A 109 19.74 11.47 14.14
C THR A 109 18.77 12.35 13.36
N ARG A 110 18.32 13.45 13.99
CA ARG A 110 17.32 14.40 13.46
C ARG A 110 15.98 13.73 13.11
N ALA A 111 14.98 14.53 12.76
CA ALA A 111 13.58 14.11 12.59
C ALA A 111 13.36 13.15 11.41
N ALA A 112 13.94 11.95 11.43
CA ALA A 112 13.77 10.96 10.38
C ALA A 112 12.28 10.59 10.20
N PRO A 113 11.81 10.41 8.95
CA PRO A 113 10.46 9.96 8.70
C PRO A 113 10.26 8.56 9.27
N LEU A 114 9.06 8.25 9.78
CA LEU A 114 8.73 6.88 10.15
C LEU A 114 8.53 6.08 8.86
N LEU A 115 9.47 5.19 8.55
CA LEU A 115 9.45 4.40 7.32
C LEU A 115 8.87 2.99 7.49
N ARG A 116 8.90 2.47 8.72
CA ARG A 116 8.35 1.15 9.05
C ARG A 116 6.92 1.03 8.56
N ASP A 117 6.62 -0.07 7.87
CA ASP A 117 5.28 -0.42 7.38
C ASP A 117 4.69 0.58 6.36
N ARG A 118 5.53 1.45 5.78
CA ARG A 118 5.07 2.58 4.95
C ARG A 118 5.64 2.63 3.55
N ILE A 119 6.67 1.85 3.24
CA ILE A 119 7.27 1.79 1.91
C ILE A 119 7.47 0.33 1.50
N PHE A 120 6.96 0.01 0.32
CA PHE A 120 7.02 -1.30 -0.31
C PHE A 120 7.46 -1.12 -1.76
N LEU A 121 8.38 -1.97 -2.21
CA LEU A 121 8.98 -1.90 -3.54
C LEU A 121 8.81 -3.24 -4.25
N GLY A 122 8.59 -3.18 -5.56
CA GLY A 122 8.63 -4.32 -6.46
C GLY A 122 9.49 -3.99 -7.68
N PHE A 123 10.64 -4.63 -7.83
CA PHE A 123 11.56 -4.39 -8.94
C PHE A 123 11.62 -5.57 -9.89
N GLN A 124 11.44 -5.31 -11.19
CA GLN A 124 11.67 -6.28 -12.25
C GLN A 124 12.76 -5.74 -13.19
N ASP A 125 13.83 -6.52 -13.35
CA ASP A 125 15.05 -6.10 -14.03
C ASP A 125 14.89 -6.01 -15.54
N GLU A 126 14.24 -7.00 -16.16
CA GLU A 126 14.02 -7.06 -17.61
C GLU A 126 13.16 -5.90 -18.12
N THR A 127 12.23 -5.40 -17.30
CA THR A 127 11.39 -4.25 -17.66
C THR A 127 12.01 -2.92 -17.24
N GLY A 128 13.00 -2.93 -16.34
CA GLY A 128 13.58 -1.71 -15.78
C GLY A 128 12.55 -0.83 -15.06
N ILE A 129 11.60 -1.47 -14.36
CA ILE A 129 10.52 -0.80 -13.61
C ILE A 129 10.63 -1.14 -12.13
N VAL A 130 10.53 -0.10 -11.28
CA VAL A 130 10.30 -0.25 -9.83
C VAL A 130 8.87 0.21 -9.53
N GLU A 131 8.00 -0.70 -9.12
CA GLU A 131 6.71 -0.38 -8.51
C GLU A 131 6.91 0.02 -7.05
N VAL A 132 6.25 1.09 -6.62
CA VAL A 132 6.38 1.65 -5.27
C VAL A 132 4.99 1.86 -4.68
N ILE A 133 4.79 1.35 -3.47
CA ILE A 133 3.63 1.69 -2.64
C ILE A 133 4.17 2.41 -1.42
N SER A 134 3.87 3.69 -1.29
CA SER A 134 4.45 4.55 -0.27
C SER A 134 3.38 5.40 0.41
N TYR A 135 3.42 5.45 1.74
CA TYR A 135 2.49 6.27 2.53
C TYR A 135 2.71 7.78 2.29
N ASN A 136 1.62 8.54 2.24
CA ASN A 136 1.60 10.00 2.22
C ASN A 136 0.90 10.47 3.51
N GLU A 137 1.68 11.06 4.43
CA GLU A 137 1.16 11.44 5.75
C GLU A 137 0.07 12.51 5.65
N ARG A 138 0.25 13.50 4.77
CA ARG A 138 -0.68 14.62 4.62
C ARG A 138 -2.00 14.20 3.99
N ALA A 139 -1.97 13.27 3.04
CA ALA A 139 -3.19 12.70 2.45
C ALA A 139 -3.81 11.58 3.29
N GLY A 140 -3.09 11.00 4.25
CA GLY A 140 -3.56 9.89 5.07
C GLY A 140 -3.79 8.59 4.30
N ARG A 141 -3.05 8.36 3.20
CA ARG A 141 -3.24 7.20 2.31
C ARG A 141 -1.92 6.73 1.70
N PHE A 142 -1.87 5.49 1.23
CA PHE A 142 -0.78 5.00 0.39
C PHE A 142 -0.95 5.49 -1.05
N GLU A 143 0.12 5.95 -1.64
CA GLU A 143 0.22 6.30 -3.05
C GLU A 143 0.87 5.16 -3.82
N PHE A 144 0.42 4.97 -5.06
CA PHE A 144 0.98 4.01 -6.00
C PHE A 144 1.84 4.76 -7.01
N GLN A 145 3.09 4.38 -7.12
CA GLN A 145 4.05 5.02 -8.00
C GLN A 145 4.82 3.97 -8.79
N VAL A 146 5.41 4.41 -9.89
CA VAL A 146 6.32 3.62 -10.71
C VAL A 146 7.55 4.44 -11.02
N VAL A 147 8.71 3.79 -10.97
CA VAL A 147 9.96 4.33 -11.47
C VAL A 147 10.23 3.67 -12.81
N THR A 148 10.21 4.44 -13.88
CA THR A 148 10.55 3.99 -15.23
C THR A 148 11.98 4.39 -15.57
N ASP A 149 12.49 3.92 -16.72
CA ASP A 149 13.87 4.15 -17.15
C ASP A 149 14.90 3.64 -16.11
N TYR A 150 14.55 2.65 -15.28
CA TYR A 150 15.39 2.13 -14.21
C TYR A 150 16.39 1.07 -14.72
N ARG A 151 17.30 1.50 -15.59
CA ARG A 151 18.29 0.64 -16.25
C ARG A 151 19.60 1.38 -16.53
N ARG A 152 20.65 0.63 -16.86
CA ARG A 152 21.99 1.18 -17.07
C ARG A 152 21.98 2.20 -18.22
N GLY A 153 22.55 3.37 -17.97
CA GLY A 153 22.66 4.44 -18.97
C GLY A 153 21.40 5.29 -19.16
N ALA A 154 20.33 5.02 -18.40
CA ALA A 154 19.13 5.85 -18.36
C ALA A 154 18.99 6.57 -17.02
N THR A 155 18.16 7.61 -16.99
CA THR A 155 17.86 8.36 -15.75
C THR A 155 16.50 7.91 -15.22
N PRO A 156 16.43 7.32 -14.01
CA PRO A 156 15.17 6.94 -13.39
C PRO A 156 14.18 8.11 -13.30
N LYS A 157 12.91 7.86 -13.63
CA LYS A 157 11.84 8.85 -13.54
C LYS A 157 10.70 8.30 -12.71
N VAL A 158 10.23 9.06 -11.72
CA VAL A 158 9.11 8.66 -10.87
C VAL A 158 7.81 9.27 -11.39
N PHE A 159 6.79 8.44 -11.41
CA PHE A 159 5.43 8.79 -11.77
C PHE A 159 4.44 8.18 -10.79
N TYR A 160 3.26 8.79 -10.68
CA TYR A 160 2.13 8.19 -9.99
C TYR A 160 1.39 7.24 -10.93
N ALA A 161 1.10 6.04 -10.44
CA ALA A 161 0.26 5.09 -11.16
C ALA A 161 -1.21 5.49 -11.01
N ARG A 162 -2.05 5.07 -11.97
CA ARG A 162 -3.50 5.25 -11.82
C ARG A 162 -3.98 4.43 -10.63
N ARG A 163 -4.48 5.12 -9.61
CA ARG A 163 -4.97 4.50 -8.37
C ARG A 163 -6.05 3.49 -8.70
N ALA A 164 -6.91 3.82 -9.66
CA ALA A 164 -7.99 2.95 -10.08
C ALA A 164 -7.50 1.58 -10.61
N VAL A 165 -6.38 1.54 -11.31
CA VAL A 165 -5.78 0.27 -11.78
C VAL A 165 -5.21 -0.52 -10.61
N CYS A 166 -4.53 0.16 -9.68
CA CYS A 166 -3.85 -0.48 -8.58
C CYS A 166 -4.83 -1.09 -7.57
N THR A 167 -5.92 -0.38 -7.26
CA THR A 167 -6.89 -0.83 -6.25
C THR A 167 -7.78 -1.99 -6.72
N THR A 168 -7.71 -2.41 -7.99
CA THR A 168 -8.33 -3.66 -8.47
C THR A 168 -7.70 -4.90 -7.86
N CYS A 169 -6.39 -4.87 -7.57
CA CYS A 169 -5.73 -5.94 -6.80
C CYS A 169 -5.60 -5.52 -5.33
N HIS A 170 -5.24 -4.26 -5.09
CA HIS A 170 -5.01 -3.69 -3.76
C HIS A 170 -6.32 -3.17 -3.16
N HIS A 171 -7.24 -4.07 -2.79
CA HIS A 171 -8.58 -3.69 -2.31
C HIS A 171 -8.58 -2.75 -1.10
N GLY A 172 -7.58 -2.87 -0.21
CA GLY A 172 -7.40 -1.96 0.93
C GLY A 172 -6.71 -0.63 0.59
N ALA A 173 -6.43 -0.39 -0.69
CA ALA A 173 -5.67 0.74 -1.20
C ALA A 173 -4.30 0.93 -0.51
N ALA A 174 -3.68 -0.20 -0.16
CA ALA A 174 -2.40 -0.39 0.51
C ALA A 174 -1.77 -1.71 -0.02
N PRO A 175 -0.55 -2.13 0.37
CA PRO A 175 0.11 -3.31 -0.20
C PRO A 175 -0.67 -4.62 0.06
N ILE A 176 -0.45 -5.62 -0.78
CA ILE A 176 -1.00 -6.99 -0.64
C ILE A 176 0.13 -7.99 -0.87
N PHE A 177 0.11 -9.13 -0.17
CA PHE A 177 1.07 -10.23 -0.36
C PHE A 177 0.43 -11.58 -0.10
N SER A 178 1.15 -12.66 -0.39
CA SER A 178 0.58 -14.00 -0.17
C SER A 178 0.52 -14.33 1.30
N ARG A 179 -0.52 -15.08 1.70
CA ARG A 179 -0.58 -15.70 3.02
C ARG A 179 0.70 -16.50 3.30
N PRO A 180 1.19 -16.51 4.56
CA PRO A 180 2.26 -17.40 4.98
C PRO A 180 2.00 -18.87 4.58
N SER A 181 3.00 -19.63 4.14
CA SER A 181 4.46 -19.42 4.16
C SER A 181 5.05 -18.63 2.97
N TRP A 182 4.23 -18.21 2.01
CA TRP A 182 4.66 -17.48 0.81
C TRP A 182 5.62 -18.28 -0.09
N ASP A 183 5.13 -19.41 -0.60
CA ASP A 183 5.93 -20.43 -1.30
C ASP A 183 6.41 -20.03 -2.71
N GLU A 184 5.93 -18.90 -3.24
CA GLU A 184 6.44 -18.28 -4.48
C GLU A 184 7.82 -17.62 -4.29
N THR A 185 8.25 -17.46 -3.04
CA THR A 185 9.49 -16.76 -2.69
C THR A 185 10.67 -17.71 -2.53
N ASN A 186 11.87 -17.16 -2.47
CA ASN A 186 13.08 -17.91 -2.12
C ASN A 186 13.17 -18.39 -0.65
N ALA A 187 12.13 -18.20 0.17
CA ALA A 187 11.99 -18.95 1.42
C ALA A 187 11.57 -20.40 1.18
N ASN A 188 10.97 -20.71 0.03
CA ASN A 188 10.75 -22.08 -0.42
C ASN A 188 12.09 -22.68 -0.88
N PRO A 189 12.57 -23.80 -0.30
CA PRO A 189 13.84 -24.42 -0.66
C PRO A 189 13.94 -24.82 -2.14
N ALA A 190 12.82 -25.17 -2.78
CA ALA A 190 12.80 -25.49 -4.20
C ALA A 190 13.10 -24.27 -5.07
N VAL A 191 12.44 -23.14 -4.76
CA VAL A 191 12.66 -21.85 -5.41
C VAL A 191 14.09 -21.38 -5.19
N ALA A 192 14.60 -21.47 -3.96
CA ALA A 192 15.98 -21.10 -3.64
C ALA A 192 17.01 -21.93 -4.42
N ARG A 193 16.80 -23.26 -4.54
CA ARG A 193 17.69 -24.12 -5.35
C ARG A 193 17.67 -23.73 -6.83
N ALA A 194 16.50 -23.50 -7.41
CA ALA A 194 16.38 -23.10 -8.81
C ALA A 194 17.05 -21.74 -9.08
N LEU A 195 16.86 -20.76 -8.20
CA LEU A 195 17.56 -19.47 -8.24
C LEU A 195 19.08 -19.62 -8.11
N GLY A 196 19.53 -20.51 -7.22
CA GLY A 196 20.94 -20.77 -6.93
C GLY A 196 21.74 -21.32 -8.11
N VAL A 197 21.08 -21.88 -9.12
CA VAL A 197 21.70 -22.28 -10.40
C VAL A 197 22.23 -21.06 -11.16
N HIS A 198 21.57 -19.91 -11.03
CA HIS A 198 21.89 -18.69 -11.80
C HIS A 198 22.81 -17.74 -11.04
N ALA A 199 22.57 -17.52 -9.74
CA ALA A 199 23.37 -16.60 -8.94
C ALA A 199 23.25 -16.90 -7.43
N LYS A 200 24.21 -16.39 -6.63
CA LYS A 200 24.13 -16.40 -5.16
C LYS A 200 23.23 -15.28 -4.61
N SER A 201 23.03 -14.22 -5.39
CA SER A 201 22.22 -13.06 -5.05
C SER A 201 21.79 -12.31 -6.32
N PHE A 202 20.66 -11.62 -6.26
CA PHE A 202 20.14 -10.78 -7.34
C PHE A 202 19.99 -9.35 -6.83
N HIS A 203 20.70 -8.39 -7.44
CA HIS A 203 20.73 -6.98 -7.01
C HIS A 203 20.94 -6.76 -5.50
N GLY A 204 21.83 -7.54 -4.89
CA GLY A 204 22.14 -7.47 -3.45
C GLY A 204 21.20 -8.28 -2.55
N VAL A 205 20.16 -8.91 -3.10
CA VAL A 205 19.22 -9.76 -2.34
C VAL A 205 19.72 -11.22 -2.40
N PRO A 206 20.12 -11.83 -1.26
CA PRO A 206 20.64 -13.20 -1.26
C PRO A 206 19.56 -14.23 -1.63
N VAL A 207 20.01 -15.32 -2.29
CA VAL A 207 19.14 -16.46 -2.62
C VAL A 207 18.78 -17.27 -1.38
N ALA A 208 19.73 -17.50 -0.47
CA ALA A 208 19.45 -18.14 0.81
C ALA A 208 18.55 -17.23 1.67
N ARG A 209 17.40 -17.75 2.09
CA ARG A 209 16.37 -16.99 2.83
C ARG A 209 15.60 -17.92 3.77
N GLY A 210 15.34 -17.45 4.99
CA GLY A 210 14.41 -18.11 5.92
C GLY A 210 12.98 -17.60 5.73
N VAL A 211 12.01 -18.33 6.29
CA VAL A 211 10.58 -17.94 6.33
C VAL A 211 10.31 -16.70 7.17
N ASP A 212 11.27 -16.29 8.00
CA ASP A 212 11.18 -15.17 8.91
C ASP A 212 11.14 -13.81 8.18
N VAL A 213 11.76 -13.71 6.99
CA VAL A 213 11.76 -12.50 6.15
C VAL A 213 10.41 -12.27 5.45
N PRO A 214 9.82 -13.24 4.71
CA PRO A 214 8.48 -13.07 4.17
C PRO A 214 7.43 -12.81 5.26
N ASN A 215 7.55 -13.45 6.43
CA ASN A 215 6.66 -13.16 7.57
C ASN A 215 6.78 -11.70 8.06
N ALA A 216 7.99 -11.12 8.08
CA ALA A 216 8.17 -9.72 8.46
C ALA A 216 7.50 -8.75 7.48
N ILE A 217 7.50 -9.08 6.19
CA ILE A 217 6.81 -8.32 5.15
C ILE A 217 5.29 -8.47 5.30
N ASP A 218 4.79 -9.69 5.54
CA ASP A 218 3.37 -9.98 5.78
C ASP A 218 2.82 -9.15 6.96
N ASP A 219 3.53 -9.20 8.08
CA ASP A 219 3.26 -8.40 9.28
C ASP A 219 3.21 -6.89 8.98
N ALA A 220 4.15 -6.40 8.17
CA ALA A 220 4.19 -5.00 7.78
C ALA A 220 3.00 -4.61 6.89
N VAL A 221 2.56 -5.50 6.03
CA VAL A 221 1.40 -5.30 5.17
C VAL A 221 0.07 -5.33 5.92
N ALA A 222 -0.07 -6.23 6.89
CA ALA A 222 -1.22 -6.23 7.80
C ALA A 222 -1.33 -4.88 8.53
N ARG A 223 -0.22 -4.37 9.10
CA ARG A 223 -0.18 -3.05 9.74
C ARG A 223 -0.48 -1.91 8.77
N ALA A 224 0.11 -1.93 7.57
CA ALA A 224 -0.13 -0.92 6.55
C ALA A 224 -1.62 -0.78 6.19
N ASN A 225 -2.33 -1.89 6.04
CA ASN A 225 -3.76 -1.87 5.68
C ASN A 225 -4.65 -1.31 6.81
N ARG A 226 -4.23 -1.43 8.07
CA ARG A 226 -4.96 -0.84 9.21
C ARG A 226 -4.82 0.68 9.30
N ILE A 227 -3.75 1.26 8.75
CA ILE A 227 -3.52 2.71 8.77
C ILE A 227 -4.70 3.46 8.12
N ALA A 228 -5.24 2.95 7.01
CA ALA A 228 -6.37 3.59 6.33
C ALA A 228 -7.66 3.60 7.19
N LEU A 229 -7.93 2.51 7.90
CA LEU A 229 -9.06 2.41 8.82
C LEU A 229 -8.90 3.37 10.00
N MET A 230 -7.70 3.40 10.59
CA MET A 230 -7.38 4.32 11.67
C MET A 230 -7.53 5.79 11.23
N GLN A 231 -7.06 6.16 10.03
CA GLN A 231 -7.22 7.52 9.50
C GLN A 231 -8.70 7.88 9.27
N THR A 232 -9.51 6.91 8.86
CA THR A 232 -10.97 7.07 8.69
C THR A 232 -11.63 7.39 10.03
N ILE A 233 -11.32 6.63 11.08
CA ILE A 233 -11.86 6.87 12.43
C ILE A 233 -11.36 8.21 12.99
N TRP A 234 -10.06 8.51 12.84
CA TRP A 234 -9.45 9.76 13.28
C TRP A 234 -10.09 11.00 12.65
N ARG A 235 -10.27 10.98 11.32
CA ARG A 235 -10.80 12.11 10.58
C ARG A 235 -12.31 12.18 10.73
N ASP A 236 -13.00 11.14 10.27
CA ASP A 236 -14.45 11.15 10.05
C ASP A 236 -15.21 10.82 11.34
N GLY A 237 -14.65 9.97 12.22
CA GLY A 237 -15.25 9.67 13.53
C GLY A 237 -15.24 10.89 14.45
N CYS A 238 -14.07 11.52 14.67
CA CYS A 238 -14.01 12.72 15.50
C CYS A 238 -14.67 13.95 14.85
N ALA A 239 -14.75 14.05 13.52
CA ALA A 239 -15.47 15.16 12.87
C ALA A 239 -16.99 15.13 13.12
N ARG A 240 -17.55 13.98 13.48
CA ARG A 240 -18.99 13.75 13.66
C ARG A 240 -19.43 13.69 15.13
N VAL A 241 -18.57 14.07 16.07
CA VAL A 241 -18.97 14.14 17.49
C VAL A 241 -20.07 15.18 17.67
N ALA A 242 -21.11 14.82 18.44
CA ALA A 242 -22.25 15.71 18.67
C ALA A 242 -21.87 16.88 19.58
N ALA A 243 -22.40 18.07 19.30
CA ALA A 243 -22.30 19.22 20.20
C ALA A 243 -22.85 18.86 21.60
N PRO A 244 -22.27 19.39 22.70
CA PRO A 244 -21.21 20.40 22.76
C PRO A 244 -19.77 19.83 22.66
N ASN A 245 -19.59 18.56 22.28
CA ASN A 245 -18.26 17.98 22.18
C ASN A 245 -17.44 18.61 21.04
N ASP A 246 -16.13 18.68 21.24
CA ASP A 246 -15.20 19.30 20.30
C ASP A 246 -14.42 18.24 19.50
N PRO A 247 -14.46 18.27 18.15
CA PRO A 247 -13.65 17.39 17.30
C PRO A 247 -12.14 17.43 17.59
N ALA A 248 -11.58 18.61 17.90
CA ALA A 248 -10.15 18.74 18.19
C ALA A 248 -9.79 18.06 19.52
N LEU A 249 -10.65 18.21 20.54
CA LEU A 249 -10.49 17.52 21.82
C LEU A 249 -10.65 16.00 21.68
N CYS A 250 -11.60 15.53 20.85
CA CYS A 250 -11.73 14.10 20.54
C CYS A 250 -10.42 13.50 20.01
N ARG A 251 -9.75 14.20 19.09
CA ARG A 251 -8.45 13.80 18.53
C ARG A 251 -7.32 13.89 19.56
N ALA A 252 -7.33 14.90 20.42
CA ALA A 252 -6.39 15.02 21.52
C ALA A 252 -6.48 13.84 22.51
N GLU A 253 -7.69 13.43 22.87
CA GLU A 253 -7.92 12.26 23.74
C GLU A 253 -7.47 10.96 23.08
N ALA A 254 -7.74 10.78 21.78
CA ALA A 254 -7.25 9.62 21.02
C ALA A 254 -5.72 9.56 21.02
N LEU A 255 -5.06 10.70 20.80
CA LEU A 255 -3.61 10.82 20.84
C LEU A 255 -3.06 10.58 22.26
N LEU A 256 -3.73 11.07 23.30
CA LEU A 256 -3.37 10.81 24.69
C LEU A 256 -3.39 9.31 25.01
N ALA A 257 -4.45 8.61 24.60
CA ALA A 257 -4.56 7.15 24.78
C ALA A 257 -3.42 6.41 24.05
N ALA A 258 -3.11 6.78 22.81
CA ALA A 258 -2.01 6.18 22.04
C ALA A 258 -0.62 6.45 22.68
N LEU A 259 -0.38 7.66 23.17
CA LEU A 259 0.87 8.02 23.84
C LEU A 259 1.02 7.29 25.19
N ARG A 260 -0.05 7.20 25.99
CA ARG A 260 -0.08 6.44 27.24
C ARG A 260 0.25 4.97 26.99
N LEU A 261 -0.33 4.36 25.97
CA LEU A 261 -0.02 2.99 25.57
C LEU A 261 1.48 2.83 25.27
N ARG A 262 2.04 3.66 24.38
CA ARG A 262 3.46 3.55 24.01
C ARG A 262 4.43 3.80 25.16
N LEU A 263 4.11 4.74 26.05
CA LEU A 263 4.94 5.04 27.22
C LEU A 263 4.92 3.90 28.25
N THR A 264 3.77 3.25 28.44
CA THR A 264 3.62 2.11 29.38
C THR A 264 4.21 0.81 28.84
N GLU A 265 4.08 0.53 27.54
CA GLU A 265 4.74 -0.62 26.88
C GLU A 265 6.26 -0.57 27.06
N ARG A 266 6.86 0.62 27.04
CA ARG A 266 8.29 0.81 27.32
C ARG A 266 8.72 0.42 28.74
N LEU A 267 7.79 0.44 29.69
CA LEU A 267 8.01 -0.04 31.05
C LEU A 267 7.80 -1.56 31.17
N GLY A 268 7.50 -2.26 30.07
CA GLY A 268 7.13 -3.67 30.08
C GLY A 268 5.76 -3.93 30.70
N ARG A 269 4.89 -2.91 30.72
CA ARG A 269 3.56 -2.98 31.34
C ARG A 269 2.47 -3.00 30.27
N SER A 270 1.38 -3.71 30.55
CA SER A 270 0.14 -3.59 29.78
C SER A 270 -0.73 -2.49 30.39
N VAL A 271 -1.35 -1.66 29.55
CA VAL A 271 -2.51 -0.88 29.97
C VAL A 271 -3.68 -1.84 30.13
N SER A 272 -4.49 -1.68 31.16
CA SER A 272 -5.77 -2.40 31.28
C SER A 272 -6.79 -1.81 30.29
N GLU A 273 -7.39 -2.68 29.48
CA GLU A 273 -8.31 -2.36 28.37
C GLU A 273 -9.52 -1.43 28.70
N PRO A 274 -10.08 -1.34 29.93
CA PRO A 274 -11.21 -0.45 30.19
C PRO A 274 -10.88 1.04 30.06
N ALA A 275 -9.64 1.45 30.36
CA ALA A 275 -9.29 2.87 30.50
C ALA A 275 -9.41 3.66 29.18
N ALA A 276 -9.05 3.03 28.05
CA ALA A 276 -9.11 3.70 26.74
C ALA A 276 -10.55 3.79 26.21
N ALA A 277 -11.37 2.75 26.43
CA ALA A 277 -12.77 2.73 26.01
C ALA A 277 -13.59 3.82 26.72
N ASP A 278 -13.40 3.97 28.03
CA ASP A 278 -14.06 5.01 28.81
C ASP A 278 -13.61 6.42 28.40
N GLN A 279 -12.29 6.60 28.21
CA GLN A 279 -11.71 7.87 27.74
C GLN A 279 -12.26 8.28 26.37
N LEU A 280 -12.47 7.33 25.47
CA LEU A 280 -12.92 7.55 24.10
C LEU A 280 -14.42 7.31 23.88
N ARG A 281 -15.24 7.33 24.93
CA ARG A 281 -16.70 7.12 24.85
C ARG A 281 -17.40 8.04 23.84
N ILE A 282 -16.93 9.29 23.69
CA ILE A 282 -17.51 10.27 22.75
C ILE A 282 -17.21 9.86 21.31
N LEU A 283 -15.98 9.40 21.05
CA LEU A 283 -15.61 8.85 19.74
C LEU A 283 -16.40 7.58 19.46
N ALA A 284 -16.54 6.68 20.43
CA ALA A 284 -17.32 5.45 20.27
C ALA A 284 -18.79 5.74 19.89
N ALA A 285 -19.43 6.71 20.55
CA ALA A 285 -20.79 7.11 20.21
C ALA A 285 -20.89 7.66 18.76
N ALA A 286 -19.96 8.54 18.36
CA ALA A 286 -19.93 9.10 17.00
C ALA A 286 -19.62 8.03 15.93
N TRP A 287 -18.70 7.11 16.24
CA TRP A 287 -18.40 5.95 15.42
C TRP A 287 -19.65 5.11 15.21
N GLN A 288 -20.32 4.67 16.28
CA GLN A 288 -21.52 3.82 16.20
C GLN A 288 -22.63 4.46 15.37
N ALA A 289 -22.80 5.79 15.49
CA ALA A 289 -23.77 6.53 14.69
C ALA A 289 -23.38 6.63 13.21
N THR A 290 -22.08 6.70 12.90
CA THR A 290 -21.57 6.86 11.51
C THR A 290 -21.49 5.53 10.77
N TRP A 291 -21.07 4.46 11.47
CA TRP A 291 -20.87 3.13 10.91
C TRP A 291 -21.54 2.08 11.83
N PRO A 292 -22.87 1.94 11.80
CA PRO A 292 -23.60 1.05 12.71
C PRO A 292 -23.19 -0.44 12.55
N ASP A 293 -22.86 -0.84 11.32
CA ASP A 293 -22.38 -2.18 11.01
C ASP A 293 -20.87 -2.38 11.26
N GLY A 294 -20.16 -1.31 11.61
CA GLY A 294 -18.71 -1.26 11.78
C GLY A 294 -17.95 -0.97 10.48
N LEU A 295 -16.63 -0.93 10.59
CA LEU A 295 -15.70 -0.68 9.49
C LEU A 295 -14.99 -1.98 9.08
N PRO A 296 -15.12 -2.44 7.82
CA PRO A 296 -14.46 -3.66 7.36
C PRO A 296 -12.95 -3.44 7.16
N GLU A 297 -12.13 -4.28 7.80
CA GLU A 297 -10.68 -4.36 7.59
C GLU A 297 -10.41 -5.16 6.30
N PRO A 298 -9.81 -4.56 5.26
CA PRO A 298 -9.49 -5.27 4.02
C PRO A 298 -8.57 -6.46 4.27
N ASP A 299 -8.78 -7.58 3.56
CA ASP A 299 -7.82 -8.68 3.56
C ASP A 299 -6.66 -8.38 2.59
N PRO A 300 -5.45 -8.09 3.10
CA PRO A 300 -4.31 -7.86 2.24
C PRO A 300 -3.70 -9.16 1.72
N ASN A 301 -4.21 -10.31 2.13
CA ASN A 301 -3.59 -11.58 1.84
C ASN A 301 -4.19 -12.24 0.61
N ILE A 302 -3.37 -12.47 -0.40
CA ILE A 302 -3.74 -13.34 -1.53
C ILE A 302 -3.42 -14.80 -1.18
N PRO A 303 -4.14 -15.80 -1.72
CA PRO A 303 -3.87 -17.20 -1.42
C PRO A 303 -2.42 -17.60 -1.72
N ASN A 304 -1.85 -18.46 -0.89
CA ASN A 304 -0.50 -18.99 -1.09
C ASN A 304 -0.45 -19.86 -2.35
N ARG A 305 0.68 -19.83 -3.05
CA ARG A 305 0.90 -20.57 -4.28
C ARG A 305 2.30 -21.16 -4.25
N ASP A 306 2.42 -22.47 -4.38
CA ASP A 306 3.71 -23.13 -4.56
C ASP A 306 3.92 -23.37 -6.06
N PRO A 307 4.90 -22.71 -6.70
CA PRO A 307 5.17 -22.89 -8.12
C PRO A 307 5.70 -24.30 -8.48
N PHE A 308 6.07 -25.09 -7.46
CA PHE A 308 6.51 -26.49 -7.60
C PHE A 308 5.48 -27.50 -7.08
N PHE A 309 4.27 -27.07 -6.73
CA PHE A 309 3.21 -27.97 -6.23
C PHE A 309 2.91 -29.10 -7.23
N GLY A 310 2.74 -30.33 -6.72
CA GLY A 310 2.42 -31.50 -7.53
C GLY A 310 3.66 -32.25 -8.07
N GLY A 311 3.63 -32.63 -9.35
CA GLY A 311 4.60 -33.55 -9.98
C GLY A 311 6.06 -33.09 -9.94
N ALA A 312 6.33 -31.80 -9.78
CA ALA A 312 7.69 -31.28 -9.62
C ALA A 312 8.29 -31.56 -8.23
N GLN A 313 7.45 -31.67 -7.21
CA GLN A 313 7.84 -32.10 -5.87
C GLN A 313 8.20 -33.60 -5.84
N GLN A 314 7.51 -34.41 -6.67
CA GLN A 314 7.75 -35.86 -6.80
C GLN A 314 9.02 -36.22 -7.58
N LEU A 315 9.54 -35.33 -8.44
CA LEU A 315 10.72 -35.56 -9.28
C LEU A 315 12.07 -35.18 -8.61
N GLY A 316 12.12 -35.00 -7.28
CA GLY A 316 13.40 -34.83 -6.57
C GLY A 316 14.21 -33.59 -6.98
N ILE A 317 13.52 -32.48 -7.25
CA ILE A 317 13.97 -31.11 -7.57
C ILE A 317 15.49 -30.91 -7.79
N THR A 318 15.92 -31.18 -9.03
CA THR A 318 17.14 -30.65 -9.68
C THR A 318 16.82 -29.82 -10.94
N ALA A 319 15.53 -29.60 -11.24
CA ALA A 319 15.12 -29.01 -12.50
C ALA A 319 15.39 -27.50 -12.58
N ALA A 320 16.23 -27.09 -13.54
CA ALA A 320 16.41 -25.70 -13.96
C ALA A 320 15.23 -25.18 -14.84
N ARG A 321 14.16 -25.96 -14.99
CA ARG A 321 13.01 -25.65 -15.84
C ARG A 321 11.71 -25.68 -15.03
N LEU A 322 10.81 -24.78 -15.40
CA LEU A 322 9.49 -24.67 -14.81
C LEU A 322 8.69 -25.98 -14.92
N PRO A 323 7.95 -26.36 -13.87
CA PRO A 323 6.88 -27.33 -14.00
C PRO A 323 5.87 -26.85 -15.06
N TYR A 324 5.27 -27.78 -15.80
CA TYR A 324 4.25 -27.45 -16.79
C TYR A 324 3.11 -26.65 -16.12
N ALA A 325 2.70 -25.54 -16.75
CA ALA A 325 1.65 -24.63 -16.28
C ALA A 325 1.95 -23.86 -14.97
N ALA A 326 3.19 -23.86 -14.47
CA ALA A 326 3.58 -23.05 -13.32
C ALA A 326 3.56 -21.53 -13.58
N ASP A 327 3.23 -21.08 -14.78
CA ASP A 327 2.95 -19.70 -15.16
C ASP A 327 1.44 -19.35 -15.05
N GLU A 328 0.58 -20.36 -14.93
CA GLU A 328 -0.86 -20.13 -14.85
C GLU A 328 -1.29 -19.68 -13.45
N ILE A 329 -2.14 -18.66 -13.47
CA ILE A 329 -2.85 -18.17 -12.30
C ILE A 329 -4.34 -18.50 -12.47
N PRO A 330 -4.87 -19.54 -11.80
CA PRO A 330 -6.30 -19.83 -11.78
C PRO A 330 -7.06 -18.74 -10.98
N PRO A 331 -8.40 -18.61 -11.12
CA PRO A 331 -9.14 -17.52 -10.48
C PRO A 331 -8.97 -17.48 -8.96
N ALA A 332 -8.91 -18.65 -8.31
CA ALA A 332 -8.72 -18.74 -6.87
C ALA A 332 -7.37 -18.18 -6.38
N LEU A 333 -6.36 -18.08 -7.26
CA LEU A 333 -5.04 -17.53 -6.93
C LEU A 333 -4.81 -16.13 -7.52
N ASP A 334 -5.79 -15.59 -8.25
CA ASP A 334 -5.72 -14.29 -8.92
C ASP A 334 -5.88 -13.15 -7.89
N PRO A 335 -4.97 -12.16 -7.83
CA PRO A 335 -5.08 -11.04 -6.90
C PRO A 335 -6.33 -10.17 -7.06
N MET A 336 -7.05 -10.27 -8.19
CA MET A 336 -8.33 -9.59 -8.42
C MET A 336 -9.54 -10.37 -7.87
N ALA A 337 -9.33 -11.61 -7.40
CA ALA A 337 -10.41 -12.36 -6.77
C ALA A 337 -10.88 -11.63 -5.51
N ASN A 338 -12.20 -11.57 -5.33
CA ASN A 338 -12.79 -10.92 -4.17
C ASN A 338 -12.31 -11.58 -2.87
N ARG A 339 -12.00 -10.78 -1.86
CA ARG A 339 -11.55 -11.26 -0.55
C ARG A 339 -12.46 -10.70 0.53
N PRO A 340 -13.06 -11.55 1.39
CA PRO A 340 -13.85 -11.06 2.51
C PRO A 340 -12.95 -10.26 3.47
N PRO A 341 -13.52 -9.31 4.22
CA PRO A 341 -12.74 -8.58 5.23
C PRO A 341 -12.20 -9.54 6.29
N VAL A 342 -10.99 -9.28 6.80
CA VAL A 342 -10.37 -10.10 7.86
C VAL A 342 -11.01 -9.86 9.22
N ALA A 343 -11.57 -8.67 9.41
CA ALA A 343 -12.27 -8.28 10.62
C ALA A 343 -13.25 -7.14 10.33
N VAL A 344 -14.18 -6.91 11.24
CA VAL A 344 -15.00 -5.69 11.27
C VAL A 344 -14.72 -4.98 12.59
N TRP A 345 -14.31 -3.72 12.51
CA TRP A 345 -14.05 -2.88 13.68
C TRP A 345 -15.35 -2.19 14.09
N ARG A 346 -15.75 -2.37 15.34
CA ARG A 346 -16.99 -1.81 15.90
C ARG A 346 -16.67 -0.76 16.94
N ALA A 347 -17.64 0.07 17.29
CA ALA A 347 -17.50 1.07 18.34
C ALA A 347 -17.60 0.46 19.77
N ASP A 348 -16.98 -0.70 19.99
CA ASP A 348 -16.88 -1.38 21.27
C ASP A 348 -15.46 -1.26 21.85
N ALA A 349 -15.23 -1.81 23.05
CA ALA A 349 -13.93 -1.74 23.70
C ALA A 349 -12.80 -2.35 22.83
N ALA A 350 -13.07 -3.45 22.11
CA ALA A 350 -12.09 -4.12 21.26
C ALA A 350 -11.78 -3.33 19.98
N GLY A 351 -12.75 -2.61 19.41
CA GLY A 351 -12.51 -1.73 18.28
C GLY A 351 -11.79 -0.44 18.68
N ILE A 352 -12.11 0.12 19.85
CA ILE A 352 -11.36 1.26 20.41
C ILE A 352 -9.90 0.86 20.70
N ASP A 353 -9.66 -0.30 21.31
CA ASP A 353 -8.31 -0.82 21.53
C ASP A 353 -7.55 -0.97 20.20
N ARG A 354 -8.15 -1.60 19.18
CA ARG A 354 -7.56 -1.72 17.84
C ARG A 354 -7.21 -0.38 17.21
N PHE A 355 -8.11 0.60 17.33
CA PHE A 355 -7.87 1.96 16.86
C PHE A 355 -6.70 2.62 17.59
N VAL A 356 -6.66 2.56 18.93
CA VAL A 356 -5.60 3.16 19.76
C VAL A 356 -4.25 2.50 19.49
N ARG A 357 -4.18 1.16 19.36
CA ARG A 357 -2.96 0.44 19.00
C ARG A 357 -2.45 0.84 17.62
N THR A 358 -3.34 0.94 16.65
CA THR A 358 -2.96 1.35 15.29
C THR A 358 -2.49 2.81 15.25
N LEU A 359 -3.14 3.72 15.98
CA LEU A 359 -2.69 5.11 16.14
C LEU A 359 -1.34 5.18 16.87
N ALA A 360 -1.14 4.35 17.89
CA ALA A 360 0.13 4.23 18.60
C ALA A 360 1.27 3.76 17.70
N GLU A 361 1.00 2.90 16.71
CA GLU A 361 1.97 2.49 15.68
C GLU A 361 2.35 3.61 14.70
N MET A 362 1.61 4.74 14.68
CA MET A 362 1.97 5.93 13.93
C MET A 362 3.09 6.77 14.58
N LEU A 363 3.49 6.43 15.81
CA LEU A 363 4.49 7.17 16.59
C LEU A 363 5.84 6.43 16.49
N ALA A 364 6.94 7.14 16.28
CA ALA A 364 8.25 6.49 16.25
C ALA A 364 8.73 6.19 17.68
N ALA A 365 9.40 5.06 17.89
CA ALA A 365 10.11 4.72 19.11
C ALA A 365 11.08 5.83 19.58
N SER A 366 11.70 6.55 18.65
CA SER A 366 12.55 7.71 18.93
C SER A 366 11.76 8.87 19.56
N ASP A 367 10.57 9.17 19.06
CA ASP A 367 9.68 10.19 19.64
C ASP A 367 9.26 9.81 21.04
N ILE A 368 8.84 8.55 21.22
CA ILE A 368 8.39 8.06 22.53
C ILE A 368 9.56 8.07 23.52
N ALA A 369 10.79 7.78 23.07
CA ALA A 369 11.97 7.90 23.92
C ALA A 369 12.24 9.36 24.34
N GLN A 370 12.01 10.33 23.46
CA GLN A 370 12.14 11.76 23.78
C GLN A 370 11.05 12.22 24.76
N LEU A 371 9.79 11.84 24.51
CA LEU A 371 8.66 12.10 25.41
C LEU A 371 8.91 11.48 26.79
N ALA A 372 9.37 10.23 26.85
CA ALA A 372 9.65 9.54 28.09
C ALA A 372 10.69 10.30 28.94
N ARG A 373 11.75 10.85 28.31
CA ARG A 373 12.73 11.71 29.00
C ARG A 373 12.10 13.01 29.49
N GLY A 374 11.26 13.64 28.66
CA GLY A 374 10.62 14.92 28.96
C GLY A 374 9.55 14.86 30.05
N LEU A 375 8.89 13.71 30.18
CA LEU A 375 7.79 13.46 31.11
C LEU A 375 8.21 12.69 32.36
N ALA A 376 9.47 12.26 32.49
CA ALA A 376 9.93 11.51 33.65
C ALA A 376 9.63 12.26 34.96
N SER A 377 8.95 11.59 35.90
CA SER A 377 8.55 12.22 37.16
C SER A 377 9.77 12.53 38.05
N ARG A 378 9.67 13.55 38.91
CA ARG A 378 10.73 13.88 39.89
C ARG A 378 11.03 12.73 40.88
N ARG A 379 10.07 11.83 41.12
CA ARG A 379 10.24 10.62 41.96
C ARG A 379 11.02 9.52 41.24
N ALA A 380 10.86 9.38 39.92
CA ALA A 380 11.64 8.43 39.12
C ALA A 380 13.09 8.88 38.95
N ALA A 381 13.34 10.20 38.91
CA ALA A 381 14.69 10.78 38.78
C ALA A 381 15.57 10.63 40.03
N SER A 382 14.97 10.36 41.21
CA SER A 382 15.67 10.21 42.49
C SER A 382 15.81 8.76 42.97
N ALA A 383 15.30 7.78 42.22
CA ALA A 383 15.45 6.37 42.54
C ALA A 383 16.86 5.88 42.12
N PRO A 384 17.62 5.20 43.00
CA PRO A 384 18.92 4.64 42.64
C PRO A 384 18.75 3.57 41.55
N ALA A 385 19.64 3.58 40.55
CA ALA A 385 19.65 2.61 39.47
C ALA A 385 19.83 1.19 40.03
N ARG A 386 18.73 0.42 40.14
CA ARG A 386 18.81 -1.00 40.51
C ARG A 386 19.29 -1.82 39.32
N PRO A 387 20.26 -2.74 39.50
CA PRO A 387 20.64 -3.67 38.45
C PRO A 387 19.44 -4.57 38.12
N ALA A 388 19.22 -4.79 36.83
CA ALA A 388 18.18 -5.65 36.30
C ALA A 388 18.43 -7.11 36.71
N ARG A 389 17.92 -7.55 37.86
CA ARG A 389 17.72 -8.96 38.17
C ARG A 389 16.38 -9.20 38.85
N LEU A 390 15.65 -10.13 38.22
CA LEU A 390 14.53 -10.94 38.68
C LEU A 390 13.35 -10.16 39.31
N ALA A 391 12.32 -10.02 38.50
CA ALA A 391 11.02 -9.45 38.82
C ALA A 391 10.37 -10.15 40.02
N GLY A 392 10.35 -9.45 41.14
CA GLY A 392 9.35 -9.59 42.21
C GLY A 392 8.37 -8.42 42.09
N SER A 393 7.09 -8.74 42.23
CA SER A 393 5.91 -7.91 41.91
C SER A 393 5.70 -6.71 42.84
N GLU A 394 6.32 -5.58 42.54
CA GLU A 394 5.78 -4.28 42.99
C GLU A 394 5.44 -3.43 41.76
N ALA A 395 4.19 -3.53 41.34
CA ALA A 395 3.63 -2.70 40.29
C ALA A 395 3.41 -1.29 40.85
N PHE A 396 4.39 -0.40 40.68
CA PHE A 396 4.11 1.04 40.79
C PHE A 396 3.03 1.39 39.73
N PRO A 397 2.00 2.18 40.04
CA PRO A 397 1.09 2.67 39.01
C PRO A 397 1.87 3.43 37.92
N ALA A 398 1.44 3.33 36.65
CA ALA A 398 2.12 4.01 35.54
C ALA A 398 2.27 5.52 35.76
N ASN A 399 1.35 6.13 36.51
CA ASN A 399 1.34 7.54 36.89
C ASN A 399 2.53 7.97 37.76
N ASP A 400 3.26 7.03 38.40
CA ASP A 400 4.43 7.37 39.20
C ASP A 400 5.70 7.56 38.36
N HIS A 401 5.74 7.04 37.13
CA HIS A 401 6.93 7.13 36.26
C HIS A 401 6.90 8.32 35.31
N TYR A 402 5.71 8.68 34.80
CA TYR A 402 5.54 9.78 33.85
C TYR A 402 4.45 10.76 34.32
N ASP A 403 4.70 12.04 34.12
CA ASP A 403 3.76 13.14 34.37
C ASP A 403 2.67 13.18 33.28
N PHE A 404 1.67 12.30 33.40
CA PHE A 404 0.56 12.23 32.45
C PHE A 404 -0.39 13.43 32.54
N ASP A 405 -0.41 14.14 33.67
CA ASP A 405 -1.18 15.37 33.82
C ASP A 405 -0.60 16.48 32.94
N ARG A 406 0.73 16.67 32.97
CA ARG A 406 1.41 17.60 32.06
C ARG A 406 1.17 17.24 30.59
N LEU A 407 1.20 15.96 30.24
CA LEU A 407 0.89 15.51 28.89
C LEU A 407 -0.56 15.85 28.49
N GLN A 408 -1.52 15.59 29.37
CA GLN A 408 -2.93 15.88 29.14
C GLN A 408 -3.18 17.38 28.97
N HIS A 409 -2.57 18.23 29.80
CA HIS A 409 -2.67 19.69 29.68
C HIS A 409 -2.08 20.20 28.35
N ALA A 410 -0.93 19.67 27.91
CA ALA A 410 -0.33 20.05 26.64
C ALA A 410 -1.22 19.69 25.43
N LEU A 411 -1.85 18.52 25.46
CA LEU A 411 -2.80 18.09 24.42
C LEU A 411 -4.09 18.92 24.42
N ALA A 412 -4.60 19.28 25.59
CA ALA A 412 -5.75 20.18 25.71
C ALA A 412 -5.44 21.59 25.16
N ALA A 413 -4.23 22.11 25.41
CA ALA A 413 -3.76 23.37 24.83
C ALA A 413 -3.65 23.29 23.30
N LEU A 414 -3.12 22.18 22.78
CA LEU A 414 -3.05 21.95 21.33
C LEU A 414 -4.44 21.86 20.67
N ALA A 415 -5.41 21.24 21.34
CA ALA A 415 -6.80 21.23 20.88
C ALA A 415 -7.40 22.65 20.88
N ALA A 416 -7.12 23.46 21.90
CA ALA A 416 -7.55 24.85 21.96
C ALA A 416 -6.93 25.71 20.85
N ASP A 417 -5.64 25.51 20.54
CA ASP A 417 -4.98 26.16 19.40
C ASP A 417 -5.63 25.79 18.08
N SER A 418 -5.97 24.51 17.90
CA SER A 418 -6.64 24.03 16.68
C SER A 418 -8.02 24.65 16.52
N ARG A 419 -8.78 24.75 17.62
CA ARG A 419 -10.10 25.39 17.64
C ARG A 419 -10.03 26.89 17.34
N ALA A 420 -8.95 27.54 17.75
CA ALA A 420 -8.70 28.95 17.49
C ALA A 420 -8.04 29.22 16.12
N GLY A 421 -7.78 28.19 15.30
CA GLY A 421 -7.12 28.32 14.00
C GLY A 421 -5.64 28.67 14.07
N ARG A 422 -4.99 28.53 15.23
CA ARG A 422 -3.54 28.73 15.41
C ARG A 422 -2.71 27.52 15.00
N SER A 423 -3.35 26.36 14.87
CA SER A 423 -2.76 25.09 14.44
C SER A 423 -3.80 24.28 13.66
N ASP A 424 -3.37 23.41 12.77
CA ASP A 424 -4.23 22.50 12.02
C ASP A 424 -3.99 21.02 12.36
N VAL A 425 -3.06 20.72 13.27
CA VAL A 425 -2.60 19.34 13.54
C VAL A 425 -3.66 18.44 14.19
N LEU A 426 -4.65 19.02 14.91
CA LEU A 426 -5.85 18.32 15.40
C LEU A 426 -7.12 18.75 14.64
N GLY A 427 -6.94 19.43 13.51
CA GLY A 427 -8.01 19.83 12.60
C GLY A 427 -8.67 18.64 11.88
N ASN A 428 -9.62 18.94 10.99
CA ASN A 428 -10.30 17.93 10.18
C ASN A 428 -9.42 17.45 9.00
N ALA A 429 -8.29 16.82 9.32
CA ALA A 429 -7.31 16.32 8.38
C ALA A 429 -6.77 14.94 8.83
N ALA A 430 -5.96 14.31 7.99
CA ALA A 430 -5.25 13.09 8.35
C ALA A 430 -4.31 13.34 9.53
N PHE A 431 -4.13 12.33 10.39
CA PHE A 431 -3.10 12.35 11.43
C PHE A 431 -1.72 12.40 10.76
N GLN A 432 -0.98 13.47 11.06
CA GLN A 432 0.38 13.70 10.59
C GLN A 432 1.34 13.68 11.78
N ARG A 433 2.13 12.60 11.89
CA ARG A 433 3.02 12.35 13.04
C ARG A 433 3.91 13.57 13.33
N THR A 434 4.66 14.01 12.32
CA THR A 434 5.74 14.98 12.50
C THR A 434 5.24 16.36 12.97
N PRO A 435 4.30 17.04 12.28
CA PRO A 435 3.80 18.33 12.76
C PRO A 435 3.03 18.21 14.09
N THR A 436 2.33 17.09 14.32
CA THR A 436 1.61 16.88 15.59
C THR A 436 2.58 16.79 16.77
N LEU A 437 3.64 15.99 16.65
CA LEU A 437 4.62 15.83 17.72
C LEU A 437 5.47 17.08 17.91
N GLN A 438 5.80 17.81 16.85
CA GLN A 438 6.49 19.10 16.96
C GLN A 438 5.68 20.12 17.75
N ALA A 439 4.37 20.24 17.46
CA ALA A 439 3.47 21.12 18.19
C ALA A 439 3.33 20.67 19.66
N LEU A 440 3.22 19.35 19.90
CA LEU A 440 3.18 18.80 21.26
C LEU A 440 4.49 19.07 22.03
N PHE A 441 5.65 18.89 21.42
CA PHE A 441 6.95 19.14 22.07
C PHE A 441 7.11 20.62 22.41
N THR A 442 6.65 21.52 21.56
CA THR A 442 6.58 22.96 21.84
C THR A 442 5.76 23.24 23.11
N HIS A 443 4.55 22.71 23.20
CA HIS A 443 3.69 22.86 24.40
C HIS A 443 4.29 22.23 25.66
N LEU A 444 5.09 21.17 25.49
CA LEU A 444 5.81 20.54 26.59
C LEU A 444 7.14 21.25 26.92
N GLY A 445 7.58 22.26 26.17
CA GLY A 445 8.90 22.87 26.32
C GLY A 445 10.06 21.91 26.06
N LEU A 446 9.85 20.90 25.21
CA LEU A 446 10.86 19.94 24.76
C LEU A 446 11.50 20.41 23.45
N PRO A 447 12.76 20.00 23.16
CA PRO A 447 13.38 20.29 21.88
C PRO A 447 12.53 19.76 20.72
N ALA A 448 12.04 20.67 19.88
CA ALA A 448 11.32 20.37 18.65
C ALA A 448 12.31 20.49 17.49
N ASP A 449 13.22 19.51 17.37
CA ASP A 449 14.23 19.53 16.31
C ASP A 449 13.58 19.51 14.91
N SER A 450 14.26 20.15 13.96
CA SER A 450 13.77 20.43 12.60
C SER A 450 13.22 19.20 11.86
N VAL A 451 12.06 19.40 11.26
CA VAL A 451 11.20 18.49 10.48
C VAL A 451 11.95 17.78 9.35
N CYS A 452 11.92 16.43 9.25
CA CYS A 452 12.12 15.85 7.92
C CYS A 452 10.91 16.18 7.10
N CYS A 453 11.20 16.44 5.83
CA CYS A 453 10.23 16.32 4.77
C CYS A 453 9.28 17.54 4.69
N ASP A 454 9.49 18.57 5.52
CA ASP A 454 8.91 19.92 5.36
C ASP A 454 9.67 20.68 4.26
N PHE A 455 9.57 20.11 3.07
CA PHE A 455 9.92 20.82 1.87
C PHE A 455 8.69 21.62 1.46
N ASP A 456 8.82 22.95 1.40
CA ASP A 456 7.80 23.83 0.84
C ASP A 456 7.18 23.19 -0.41
N GLU A 457 5.89 22.87 -0.35
CA GLU A 457 5.17 22.19 -1.43
C GLU A 457 5.27 22.98 -2.75
N ARG A 458 5.42 24.31 -2.68
CA ARG A 458 5.61 25.18 -3.85
C ARG A 458 6.93 24.94 -4.58
N ALA A 459 7.93 24.38 -3.89
CA ALA A 459 9.24 24.05 -4.47
C ALA A 459 9.24 22.67 -5.19
N TRP A 460 8.18 21.87 -5.02
CA TRP A 460 8.08 20.57 -5.68
C TRP A 460 7.61 20.70 -7.13
N PRO A 461 8.20 19.96 -8.08
CA PRO A 461 7.59 19.81 -9.39
C PRO A 461 6.21 19.14 -9.26
N PRO A 462 5.20 19.50 -10.07
CA PRO A 462 3.87 18.88 -10.01
C PRO A 462 3.93 17.34 -10.05
N ALA A 463 3.06 16.68 -9.28
CA ALA A 463 2.90 15.23 -9.38
C ALA A 463 2.37 14.91 -10.78
N ARG A 464 2.95 13.89 -11.43
CA ARG A 464 2.58 13.49 -12.78
C ARG A 464 2.12 12.04 -12.78
N LEU A 465 1.10 11.74 -13.58
CA LEU A 465 0.73 10.37 -13.84
C LEU A 465 1.76 9.76 -14.78
N GLU A 466 1.97 8.44 -14.67
CA GLU A 466 2.81 7.69 -15.61
C GLU A 466 2.32 7.91 -17.05
N HIS A 467 1.00 8.07 -17.17
CA HIS A 467 0.29 8.22 -18.42
C HIS A 467 -0.81 9.28 -18.27
N ASP A 468 -0.50 10.51 -18.66
CA ASP A 468 -1.48 11.58 -18.82
C ASP A 468 -2.41 11.15 -19.97
N GLY A 469 -3.65 10.79 -19.64
CA GLY A 469 -4.54 10.08 -20.55
C GLY A 469 -4.74 10.81 -21.87
N ILE A 470 -4.14 10.30 -22.94
CA ILE A 470 -4.59 10.64 -24.29
C ILE A 470 -5.75 9.67 -24.61
N GLU A 471 -6.86 9.84 -23.88
CA GLU A 471 -8.14 9.39 -24.40
C GLU A 471 -8.37 10.18 -25.68
N ASN A 472 -8.58 9.50 -26.82
CA ASN A 472 -9.05 10.18 -28.01
C ASN A 472 -10.59 10.08 -28.01
N PRO A 473 -11.34 11.17 -27.74
CA PRO A 473 -12.80 11.13 -27.79
C PRO A 473 -13.32 10.70 -29.17
N ALA A 474 -12.57 10.96 -30.24
CA ALA A 474 -12.92 10.54 -31.60
C ALA A 474 -12.81 9.01 -31.83
N ALA A 475 -12.16 8.27 -30.92
CA ALA A 475 -12.14 6.80 -30.94
C ALA A 475 -13.36 6.17 -30.23
N ARG A 476 -14.17 6.96 -29.50
CA ARG A 476 -15.41 6.51 -28.85
C ARG A 476 -16.57 6.43 -29.86
N SER A 477 -16.46 5.54 -30.83
CA SER A 477 -17.57 5.19 -31.71
C SER A 477 -18.63 4.38 -30.95
N THR A 478 -19.89 4.37 -31.41
CA THR A 478 -20.97 3.59 -30.79
C THR A 478 -20.63 2.11 -30.57
N PRO A 479 -19.92 1.39 -31.48
CA PRO A 479 -19.49 0.02 -31.23
C PRO A 479 -18.47 -0.15 -30.08
N LEU A 480 -17.70 0.90 -29.79
CA LEU A 480 -16.62 0.89 -28.78
C LEU A 480 -17.02 1.48 -27.44
N GLU A 481 -18.20 2.10 -27.35
CA GLU A 481 -18.72 2.70 -26.11
C GLU A 481 -18.66 1.73 -24.91
N PRO A 482 -19.12 0.46 -24.99
CA PRO A 482 -19.00 -0.48 -23.87
C PRO A 482 -17.56 -0.79 -23.46
N PHE A 483 -16.60 -0.75 -24.40
CA PHE A 483 -15.20 -0.97 -24.08
C PHE A 483 -14.61 0.23 -23.33
N TYR A 484 -14.91 1.46 -23.74
CA TYR A 484 -14.42 2.63 -23.03
C TYR A 484 -15.07 2.77 -21.66
N GLU A 485 -16.37 2.49 -21.55
CA GLU A 485 -17.11 2.53 -20.29
C GLU A 485 -16.56 1.53 -19.28
N HIS A 486 -16.33 0.29 -19.69
CA HIS A 486 -16.02 -0.80 -18.76
C HIS A 486 -14.55 -1.21 -18.71
N CYS A 487 -13.77 -0.96 -19.76
CA CYS A 487 -12.35 -1.32 -19.86
C CYS A 487 -11.42 -0.10 -19.91
N GLY A 488 -11.94 1.10 -20.23
CA GLY A 488 -11.15 2.30 -20.50
C GLY A 488 -10.27 2.76 -19.35
N VAL A 489 -10.73 2.60 -18.11
CA VAL A 489 -9.98 2.96 -16.89
C VAL A 489 -8.58 2.33 -16.87
N CYS A 490 -8.49 1.08 -17.30
CA CYS A 490 -7.25 0.30 -17.28
C CYS A 490 -6.57 0.20 -18.65
N HIS A 491 -7.34 0.12 -19.73
CA HIS A 491 -6.84 -0.24 -21.06
C HIS A 491 -6.70 0.94 -22.04
N ALA A 492 -7.02 2.17 -21.61
CA ALA A 492 -6.85 3.38 -22.43
C ALA A 492 -5.51 4.11 -22.21
N GLY A 493 -4.55 3.51 -21.50
CA GLY A 493 -3.18 4.02 -21.36
C GLY A 493 -2.17 3.19 -22.17
N PRO A 494 -0.95 3.68 -22.43
CA PRO A 494 0.07 2.98 -23.22
C PRO A 494 0.81 1.85 -22.46
N SER A 495 0.31 1.43 -21.29
CA SER A 495 0.91 0.39 -20.46
C SER A 495 1.02 -0.95 -21.19
N GLU A 496 2.08 -1.70 -20.88
CA GLU A 496 2.25 -3.09 -21.35
C GLU A 496 1.33 -4.05 -20.60
N SER A 497 1.13 -3.82 -19.30
CA SER A 497 0.28 -4.61 -18.43
C SER A 497 -0.44 -3.69 -17.43
N PRO A 498 -1.78 -3.61 -17.45
CA PRO A 498 -2.67 -4.21 -18.45
C PRO A 498 -2.40 -3.65 -19.88
N PRO A 499 -2.62 -4.43 -20.95
CA PRO A 499 -2.31 -3.98 -22.31
C PRO A 499 -3.24 -2.86 -22.75
N GLY A 500 -2.66 -1.76 -23.23
CA GLY A 500 -3.35 -0.56 -23.71
C GLY A 500 -4.17 -0.70 -25.00
N PHE A 501 -5.13 -1.63 -25.09
CA PHE A 501 -5.83 -1.88 -26.36
C PHE A 501 -6.82 -0.78 -26.78
N LEU A 502 -7.14 0.17 -25.88
CA LEU A 502 -7.96 1.36 -26.16
C LEU A 502 -7.13 2.64 -26.29
N PHE A 503 -5.80 2.52 -26.27
CA PHE A 503 -4.88 3.65 -26.36
C PHE A 503 -4.52 4.00 -27.81
N GLY A 504 -4.45 5.31 -28.11
CA GLY A 504 -3.97 5.86 -29.37
C GLY A 504 -5.08 6.33 -30.32
N SER A 505 -4.75 6.43 -31.61
CA SER A 505 -5.72 6.79 -32.66
C SER A 505 -6.75 5.68 -32.90
N ALA A 506 -7.89 6.00 -33.52
CA ALA A 506 -8.92 5.00 -33.86
C ALA A 506 -8.36 3.79 -34.63
N ALA A 507 -7.47 4.03 -35.60
CA ALA A 507 -6.80 2.96 -36.33
C ALA A 507 -5.88 2.10 -35.45
N SER A 508 -5.25 2.69 -34.43
CA SER A 508 -4.41 1.96 -33.47
C SER A 508 -5.27 1.10 -32.55
N VAL A 509 -6.38 1.63 -32.05
CA VAL A 509 -7.36 0.90 -31.23
C VAL A 509 -7.92 -0.29 -31.99
N GLU A 510 -8.30 -0.13 -33.25
CA GLU A 510 -8.79 -1.23 -34.10
C GLU A 510 -7.76 -2.36 -34.29
N ARG A 511 -6.49 -2.00 -34.54
CA ARG A 511 -5.40 -2.99 -34.62
C ARG A 511 -5.16 -3.69 -33.29
N ASN A 512 -5.15 -2.94 -32.19
CA ASN A 512 -4.92 -3.49 -30.86
C ASN A 512 -6.04 -4.45 -30.44
N LEU A 513 -7.30 -4.08 -30.67
CA LEU A 513 -8.46 -4.93 -30.39
C LEU A 513 -8.43 -6.22 -31.22
N SER A 514 -8.05 -6.14 -32.50
CA SER A 514 -7.90 -7.32 -33.36
C SER A 514 -6.79 -8.25 -32.85
N ARG A 515 -5.64 -7.68 -32.45
CA ARG A 515 -4.51 -8.44 -31.89
C ARG A 515 -4.83 -9.07 -30.54
N CYS A 516 -5.58 -8.37 -29.70
CA CYS A 516 -5.99 -8.83 -28.38
C CYS A 516 -7.23 -9.74 -28.38
N ALA A 517 -7.89 -9.92 -29.52
CA ALA A 517 -9.25 -10.46 -29.60
C ALA A 517 -9.40 -11.79 -28.86
N ALA A 518 -8.47 -12.73 -29.04
CA ALA A 518 -8.53 -14.04 -28.39
C ALA A 518 -8.51 -13.93 -26.85
N ARG A 519 -7.61 -13.11 -26.30
CA ARG A 519 -7.48 -12.92 -24.84
C ARG A 519 -8.65 -12.15 -24.26
N ILE A 520 -9.16 -11.13 -24.96
CA ILE A 520 -10.35 -10.38 -24.54
C ILE A 520 -11.56 -11.30 -24.53
N ARG A 521 -11.81 -12.03 -25.63
CA ARG A 521 -12.95 -12.95 -25.75
C ARG A 521 -12.93 -14.05 -24.70
N TYR A 522 -11.76 -14.59 -24.38
CA TYR A 522 -11.59 -15.60 -23.32
C TYR A 522 -12.04 -15.05 -21.96
N ARG A 523 -11.58 -13.85 -21.59
CA ARG A 523 -11.91 -13.24 -20.28
C ARG A 523 -13.37 -12.74 -20.22
N LEU A 524 -13.95 -12.27 -21.32
CA LEU A 524 -15.38 -11.94 -21.41
C LEU A 524 -16.25 -13.18 -21.22
N ALA A 525 -15.86 -14.33 -21.77
CA ALA A 525 -16.61 -15.59 -21.66
C ALA A 525 -16.80 -16.05 -20.21
N MET A 526 -15.86 -15.72 -19.32
CA MET A 526 -15.89 -16.14 -17.91
C MET A 526 -17.11 -15.56 -17.17
N TRP A 527 -17.73 -14.48 -17.66
CA TRP A 527 -19.00 -13.98 -17.11
C TRP A 527 -20.16 -14.97 -17.29
N ARG A 528 -20.11 -15.83 -18.31
CA ARG A 528 -21.12 -16.88 -18.57
C ARG A 528 -20.77 -18.23 -17.95
N VAL A 529 -19.63 -18.33 -17.27
CA VAL A 529 -19.19 -19.54 -16.56
C VAL A 529 -19.46 -19.36 -15.07
N ALA A 530 -20.03 -20.38 -14.44
CA ALA A 530 -20.25 -20.40 -12.99
C ALA A 530 -18.94 -20.16 -12.23
N GLU A 531 -18.97 -19.41 -11.14
CA GLU A 531 -17.77 -18.90 -10.45
C GLU A 531 -16.74 -19.99 -10.14
N GLY A 532 -17.16 -21.12 -9.59
CA GLY A 532 -16.28 -22.25 -9.26
C GLY A 532 -15.72 -23.03 -10.46
N ALA A 533 -16.22 -22.79 -11.67
CA ALA A 533 -15.79 -23.47 -12.90
C ALA A 533 -14.99 -22.56 -13.84
N ARG A 534 -14.74 -21.29 -13.46
CA ARG A 534 -14.00 -20.35 -14.28
C ARG A 534 -12.53 -20.78 -14.41
N ALA A 535 -11.97 -20.65 -15.61
CA ALA A 535 -10.53 -20.84 -15.84
C ALA A 535 -9.71 -19.57 -15.55
N LYS A 536 -10.36 -18.39 -15.56
CA LYS A 536 -9.78 -17.08 -15.25
C LYS A 536 -10.82 -16.16 -14.62
N VAL A 537 -10.40 -15.15 -13.85
CA VAL A 537 -11.29 -14.07 -13.38
C VAL A 537 -11.94 -13.41 -14.61
N PRO A 538 -13.23 -13.05 -14.61
CA PRO A 538 -13.82 -12.37 -15.76
C PRO A 538 -13.21 -10.97 -15.96
N MET A 539 -13.25 -10.47 -17.20
CA MET A 539 -12.99 -9.05 -17.48
C MET A 539 -14.24 -8.39 -18.05
N PRO A 540 -14.55 -7.13 -17.68
CA PRO A 540 -13.97 -6.37 -16.57
C PRO A 540 -14.07 -7.13 -15.23
N PRO A 541 -13.16 -6.90 -14.28
CA PRO A 541 -13.14 -7.64 -13.02
C PRO A 541 -14.34 -7.23 -12.16
N PRO A 542 -14.88 -8.15 -11.33
CA PRO A 542 -16.08 -7.89 -10.53
C PRO A 542 -15.85 -6.91 -9.37
N VAL A 543 -14.59 -6.61 -9.04
CA VAL A 543 -14.22 -5.74 -7.92
C VAL A 543 -13.64 -4.44 -8.46
N PHE A 544 -14.50 -3.48 -8.77
CA PHE A 544 -14.08 -2.08 -8.80
C PHE A 544 -15.22 -1.11 -8.52
N VAL A 545 -15.15 -0.42 -7.37
CA VAL A 545 -16.08 0.60 -6.82
C VAL A 545 -17.39 0.05 -6.19
N PRO A 546 -17.83 0.52 -5.00
CA PRO A 546 -19.09 0.11 -4.36
C PRO A 546 -20.36 0.25 -5.23
N SER A 547 -20.29 1.04 -6.30
CA SER A 547 -21.37 1.22 -7.27
C SER A 547 -21.39 0.20 -8.42
N TRP A 548 -20.44 -0.75 -8.47
CA TRP A 548 -20.28 -1.72 -9.56
C TRP A 548 -20.09 -3.15 -9.05
N ASN A 549 -20.83 -3.55 -8.01
CA ASN A 549 -20.89 -4.94 -7.54
C ASN A 549 -21.56 -5.90 -8.54
N HIS A 550 -21.65 -5.54 -9.83
CA HIS A 550 -22.48 -6.21 -10.82
C HIS A 550 -21.69 -6.46 -12.10
N ALA A 551 -22.03 -7.56 -12.76
CA ALA A 551 -21.59 -7.81 -14.13
C ALA A 551 -21.88 -6.59 -15.01
N PRO A 552 -21.08 -6.33 -16.07
CA PRO A 552 -21.53 -5.44 -17.13
C PRO A 552 -22.96 -5.83 -17.51
N PRO A 553 -23.86 -4.85 -17.75
CA PRO A 553 -25.19 -5.13 -18.24
C PRO A 553 -25.15 -6.16 -19.39
N HIS A 554 -26.09 -7.12 -19.40
CA HIS A 554 -26.07 -8.23 -20.35
C HIS A 554 -25.94 -7.76 -21.81
N ASP A 555 -26.60 -6.66 -22.16
CA ASP A 555 -26.52 -6.02 -23.47
C ASP A 555 -25.11 -5.48 -23.79
N ALA A 556 -24.44 -4.85 -22.82
CA ALA A 556 -23.07 -4.37 -22.97
C ALA A 556 -22.07 -5.52 -23.15
N LEU A 557 -22.19 -6.58 -22.34
CA LEU A 557 -21.38 -7.80 -22.48
C LEU A 557 -21.55 -8.44 -23.86
N ASP A 558 -22.80 -8.58 -24.30
CA ASP A 558 -23.12 -9.18 -25.60
C ASP A 558 -22.62 -8.34 -26.78
N ARG A 559 -22.68 -7.00 -26.68
CA ARG A 559 -22.08 -6.09 -27.67
C ARG A 559 -20.57 -6.29 -27.75
N MET A 560 -19.87 -6.32 -26.62
CA MET A 560 -18.42 -6.55 -26.59
C MET A 560 -18.04 -7.92 -27.17
N VAL A 561 -18.77 -8.98 -26.79
CA VAL A 561 -18.53 -10.34 -27.30
C VAL A 561 -18.72 -10.40 -28.81
N ARG A 562 -19.82 -9.87 -29.35
CA ARG A 562 -20.06 -9.82 -30.81
C ARG A 562 -18.96 -9.05 -31.54
N TYR A 563 -18.55 -7.92 -30.99
CA TYR A 563 -17.50 -7.10 -31.59
C TYR A 563 -16.16 -7.83 -31.68
N VAL A 564 -15.79 -8.59 -30.64
CA VAL A 564 -14.53 -9.35 -30.63
C VAL A 564 -14.63 -10.62 -31.48
N ASP A 565 -15.77 -11.32 -31.47
CA ASP A 565 -15.98 -12.53 -32.27
C ASP A 565 -15.87 -12.24 -33.78
N ALA A 566 -16.27 -11.04 -34.23
CA ALA A 566 -16.08 -10.62 -35.62
C ALA A 566 -14.60 -10.48 -36.05
N ARG A 567 -13.67 -10.50 -35.10
CA ARG A 567 -12.21 -10.40 -35.32
C ARG A 567 -11.49 -11.74 -35.17
N LEU A 568 -12.21 -12.82 -34.90
CA LEU A 568 -11.66 -14.16 -34.72
C LEU A 568 -12.14 -15.09 -35.84
N ASP A 569 -11.24 -15.92 -36.36
CA ASP A 569 -11.63 -16.99 -37.28
C ASP A 569 -12.50 -18.05 -36.57
N ALA A 570 -13.22 -18.87 -37.35
CA ALA A 570 -14.15 -19.86 -36.81
C ALA A 570 -13.45 -20.93 -35.93
N ALA A 571 -12.30 -21.43 -36.38
CA ALA A 571 -11.56 -22.46 -35.67
C ALA A 571 -11.04 -21.97 -34.31
N THR A 572 -10.56 -20.72 -34.26
CA THR A 572 -10.17 -20.04 -33.03
C THR A 572 -11.36 -19.89 -32.11
N ARG A 573 -12.52 -19.44 -32.59
CA ARG A 573 -13.74 -19.28 -31.77
C ARG A 573 -14.20 -20.59 -31.15
N GLU A 574 -14.20 -21.69 -31.89
CA GLU A 574 -14.64 -23.01 -31.41
C GLU A 574 -13.70 -23.59 -30.35
N ARG A 575 -12.39 -23.39 -30.49
CA ARG A 575 -11.38 -23.98 -29.60
C ARG A 575 -10.93 -23.05 -28.48
N LEU A 576 -11.27 -21.76 -28.51
CA LEU A 576 -10.69 -20.74 -27.63
C LEU A 576 -10.75 -21.13 -26.14
N LEU A 577 -11.89 -21.66 -25.69
CA LEU A 577 -12.12 -22.00 -24.28
C LEU A 577 -11.52 -23.36 -23.87
N THR A 578 -11.05 -24.17 -24.83
CA THR A 578 -10.31 -25.41 -24.54
C THR A 578 -8.80 -25.18 -24.44
N LEU A 579 -8.32 -24.00 -24.86
CA LEU A 579 -6.92 -23.60 -24.76
C LEU A 579 -6.59 -23.04 -23.37
N ARG A 580 -5.32 -23.18 -22.99
CA ARG A 580 -4.73 -22.51 -21.84
C ARG A 580 -4.59 -21.02 -22.11
N TYR A 581 -5.10 -20.16 -21.22
CA TYR A 581 -5.10 -18.71 -21.43
C TYR A 581 -3.69 -18.15 -21.69
N GLU A 582 -2.67 -18.65 -20.99
CA GLU A 582 -1.29 -18.16 -21.16
C GLU A 582 -0.66 -18.61 -22.49
N THR A 583 -1.25 -19.59 -23.18
CA THR A 583 -0.83 -19.99 -24.54
C THR A 583 -1.46 -19.14 -25.65
N LEU A 584 -2.42 -18.27 -25.32
CA LEU A 584 -3.05 -17.38 -26.30
C LEU A 584 -2.08 -16.27 -26.73
N PRO A 585 -2.12 -15.85 -28.02
CA PRO A 585 -1.28 -14.78 -28.53
C PRO A 585 -1.33 -13.52 -27.65
N ALA A 586 -0.15 -12.95 -27.37
CA ALA A 586 -0.04 -11.74 -26.58
C ALA A 586 -0.65 -10.53 -27.30
N CYS A 587 -1.18 -9.59 -26.50
CA CYS A 587 -1.77 -8.34 -26.98
C CYS A 587 -0.79 -7.39 -27.68
N ARG A 588 0.51 -7.52 -27.40
CA ARG A 588 1.60 -6.82 -28.08
C ARG A 588 2.65 -7.85 -28.46
N GLU A 589 3.32 -7.64 -29.59
CA GLU A 589 4.57 -8.33 -29.86
C GLU A 589 5.56 -7.89 -28.80
N SER A 590 6.19 -8.84 -28.11
CA SER A 590 7.38 -8.56 -27.31
C SER A 590 8.39 -7.88 -28.22
N GLY A 591 8.68 -6.60 -27.97
CA GLY A 591 9.74 -5.89 -28.68
C GLY A 591 10.97 -6.78 -28.75
N GLY A 592 11.50 -6.97 -29.95
CA GLY A 592 12.38 -8.08 -30.28
C GLY A 592 13.51 -8.30 -29.28
N SER A 593 13.72 -9.59 -28.96
CA SER A 593 15.02 -10.21 -28.71
C SER A 593 16.17 -9.22 -28.79
N ILE A 594 16.67 -8.78 -27.64
CA ILE A 594 18.06 -8.37 -27.53
C ILE A 594 18.83 -9.58 -28.07
N ARG A 595 19.41 -9.42 -29.27
CA ARG A 595 20.27 -10.42 -29.89
C ARG A 595 21.19 -10.94 -28.79
N ARG A 596 21.10 -12.24 -28.50
CA ARG A 596 22.07 -12.97 -27.68
C ARG A 596 23.45 -12.63 -28.23
N SER A 597 24.14 -11.66 -27.62
CA SER A 597 25.56 -11.54 -27.81
C SER A 597 26.16 -12.73 -27.10
N ALA A 598 26.73 -13.64 -27.89
CA ALA A 598 27.60 -14.68 -27.38
C ALA A 598 28.65 -14.01 -26.48
N ARG A 599 28.66 -14.40 -25.20
CA ARG A 599 29.80 -14.17 -24.31
C ARG A 599 30.97 -15.03 -24.80
N PRO A 600 32.22 -14.55 -24.73
CA PRO A 600 33.26 -15.33 -24.08
C PRO A 600 33.06 -15.32 -22.56
#